data_AF-A0A538AIY8-F1
#
_entry.id   AF-A0A538AIY8-F1
#
_cell.length_a   1.000
_cell.length_b   1.000
_cell.length_c   1.000
_cell.angle_alpha   90.00
_cell.angle_beta   90.00
_cell.angle_gamma   90.00
#
_symmetry.space_group_name_H-M   'P 1'
#
loop_
_entity.id
_entity.type
_entity.pdbx_description
1 polymer ?
#
loop_
_entity_poly.entity_id
_entity_poly.type
_entity_poly.pdbx_seq_one_letter_code
_entity_poly.pdbx_strand_id
1 'polypeptide(L)'
;MAKFGDGGDLLKCSFCGKSQKQVKKLIAGPGVYICDECIDLCNEIIEEELSETTELKLEELPKPKEIYDFLNDYVIGQDNAKKILSVAV
;
A
#
# COMPACT_ATOMS: atom_id res chain seq x y z
N MET A 1 -15.74 -33.66 -38.73
CA MET A 1 -15.27 -32.29 -39.04
C MET A 1 -14.65 -31.71 -37.77
N ALA A 2 -13.33 -31.78 -37.64
CA ALA A 2 -12.61 -31.26 -36.47
C ALA A 2 -12.65 -29.72 -36.52
N LYS A 3 -13.32 -29.11 -35.54
CA LYS A 3 -13.31 -27.66 -35.34
C LYS A 3 -11.93 -27.33 -34.77
N PHE A 4 -11.05 -26.76 -35.60
CA PHE A 4 -9.87 -26.04 -35.14
C PHE A 4 -10.37 -24.83 -34.34
N GLY A 5 -10.52 -25.03 -33.03
CA GLY A 5 -10.77 -23.95 -32.08
C GLY A 5 -9.52 -23.08 -32.03
N ASP A 6 -9.68 -21.82 -32.38
CA ASP A 6 -8.69 -20.77 -32.25
C ASP A 6 -8.11 -20.79 -30.83
N GLY A 7 -6.86 -21.22 -30.69
CA GLY A 7 -6.20 -21.44 -29.39
C GLY A 7 -6.08 -20.19 -28.52
N GLY A 8 -6.30 -19.01 -29.09
CA GLY A 8 -6.27 -17.72 -28.39
C GLY A 8 -7.52 -17.38 -27.58
N ASP A 9 -8.64 -18.11 -27.77
CA ASP A 9 -9.89 -17.90 -26.99
C ASP A 9 -9.98 -18.81 -25.75
N LEU A 10 -9.05 -19.76 -25.60
CA LEU A 10 -9.06 -20.74 -24.51
C LEU A 10 -8.43 -20.23 -23.20
N LEU A 11 -7.50 -19.28 -23.30
CA LEU A 11 -6.80 -18.75 -22.13
C LEU A 11 -7.44 -17.43 -21.70
N LYS A 12 -8.14 -17.47 -20.57
CA LYS A 12 -8.85 -16.34 -19.97
C LYS A 12 -8.35 -16.10 -18.56
N CYS A 13 -8.27 -14.83 -18.17
CA CYS A 13 -8.01 -14.44 -16.79
C CYS A 13 -9.12 -14.99 -15.89
N SER A 14 -8.73 -15.68 -14.81
CA SER A 14 -9.65 -16.26 -13.84
C SER A 14 -10.36 -15.21 -12.98
N PHE A 15 -9.88 -13.96 -12.98
CA PHE A 15 -10.41 -12.87 -12.16
C PHE A 15 -11.39 -11.97 -12.94
N CYS A 16 -10.98 -11.47 -14.11
CA CYS A 16 -11.81 -10.56 -14.92
C CYS A 16 -12.47 -11.21 -16.14
N GLY A 17 -12.12 -12.46 -16.47
CA GLY A 17 -12.68 -13.20 -17.62
C GLY A 17 -12.17 -12.77 -18.99
N LYS A 18 -11.30 -11.77 -19.08
CA LYS A 18 -10.69 -11.30 -20.34
C LYS A 18 -9.81 -12.39 -20.96
N SER A 19 -9.85 -12.52 -22.29
CA SER A 19 -8.97 -13.43 -23.02
C SER A 19 -7.56 -12.88 -23.15
N GLN A 20 -6.59 -13.74 -23.46
CA GLN A 20 -5.20 -13.36 -23.69
C GLN A 20 -5.03 -12.25 -24.75
N LYS A 21 -5.95 -12.14 -25.72
CA LYS A 21 -5.91 -11.08 -26.76
C LYS A 21 -6.34 -9.70 -26.24
N GLN A 22 -7.07 -9.65 -25.13
CA GLN A 22 -7.64 -8.42 -24.57
C GLN A 22 -6.74 -7.75 -23.53
N VAL A 23 -5.67 -8.43 -23.12
CA VAL A 23 -4.76 -7.99 -22.05
C VAL A 23 -3.33 -7.98 -22.56
N LYS A 24 -2.48 -7.13 -21.99
CA LYS A 24 -1.09 -6.98 -22.45
C LYS A 24 -0.24 -8.17 -22.00
N LYS A 25 -0.52 -8.72 -20.83
CA LYS A 25 0.13 -9.92 -20.30
C LYS A 25 -0.89 -10.82 -19.61
N LEU A 26 -0.71 -12.12 -19.77
CA LEU A 26 -1.45 -13.14 -19.04
C LEU A 26 -0.44 -14.11 -18.44
N ILE A 27 -0.41 -14.21 -17.11
CA ILE A 27 0.49 -15.05 -16.33
C ILE A 27 -0.26 -16.34 -15.96
N ALA A 28 0.38 -17.48 -16.22
CA ALA A 28 -0.16 -18.79 -15.90
C ALA A 28 0.43 -19.32 -14.59
N GLY A 29 -0.44 -19.73 -13.67
CA GLY A 29 -0.12 -20.52 -12.48
C GLY A 29 -0.67 -21.94 -12.59
N PRO A 30 -0.51 -22.78 -11.56
CA PRO A 30 -1.08 -24.13 -11.52
C PRO A 30 -2.62 -24.11 -11.59
N GLY A 31 -3.18 -24.28 -12.79
CA GLY A 31 -4.63 -24.30 -13.01
C GLY A 31 -5.34 -22.94 -12.95
N VAL A 32 -4.61 -21.83 -12.93
CA VAL A 32 -5.17 -20.47 -12.81
C VAL A 32 -4.42 -19.50 -13.71
N TYR A 33 -5.09 -18.44 -14.16
CA TYR A 33 -4.49 -17.39 -14.99
C TYR A 33 -4.85 -16.01 -14.45
N ILE A 34 -3.89 -15.09 -14.45
CA ILE A 34 -4.08 -13.69 -14.01
C ILE A 34 -3.50 -12.72 -15.05
N CYS A 35 -4.20 -11.63 -15.35
CA CYS A 35 -3.71 -10.61 -16.28
C CYS A 35 -3.02 -9.45 -15.56
N ASP A 36 -2.30 -8.62 -16.32
CA ASP A 36 -1.62 -7.43 -15.81
C ASP A 36 -2.58 -6.47 -15.09
N GLU A 37 -3.74 -6.18 -15.67
CA GLU A 37 -4.74 -5.28 -15.05
C GLU A 37 -5.24 -5.78 -13.68
N CYS A 38 -5.42 -7.10 -13.52
CA CYS A 38 -5.84 -7.66 -12.23
C CYS A 38 -4.70 -7.63 -11.20
N ILE A 39 -3.45 -7.74 -11.64
CA ILE A 39 -2.29 -7.59 -10.75
C ILE A 39 -2.21 -6.15 -10.24
N ASP A 40 -2.37 -5.18 -11.13
CA ASP A 40 -2.33 -3.76 -10.78
C ASP A 40 -3.45 -3.44 -9.77
N LEU A 41 -4.67 -3.88 -10.03
CA LEU A 41 -5.79 -3.72 -9.09
C LEU A 41 -5.53 -4.42 -7.75
N CYS A 42 -4.96 -5.64 -7.75
CA CYS A 42 -4.59 -6.32 -6.51
C CYS A 42 -3.52 -5.55 -5.73
N ASN A 43 -2.53 -4.96 -6.41
CA ASN A 43 -1.51 -4.15 -5.76
C ASN A 43 -2.12 -2.88 -5.15
N GLU A 44 -3.03 -2.21 -5.85
CA GLU A 44 -3.75 -1.03 -5.31
C GLU A 44 -4.50 -1.38 -4.02
N ILE A 45 -5.26 -2.48 -4.01
CA ILE A 45 -6.00 -2.93 -2.82
C ILE A 45 -5.03 -3.26 -1.66
N ILE A 46 -3.91 -3.92 -1.95
CA ILE A 46 -2.91 -4.27 -0.94
C ILE A 46 -2.21 -3.01 -0.39
N GLU A 47 -1.90 -2.04 -1.25
CA GLU A 47 -1.29 -0.77 -0.85
C GLU A 47 -2.25 0.07 0.01
N GLU A 48 -3.55 0.08 -0.30
CA GLU A 48 -4.57 0.71 0.54
C GLU A 48 -4.61 0.09 1.94
N GLU A 49 -4.65 -1.24 2.05
CA GLU A 49 -4.61 -1.94 3.35
C GLU A 49 -3.29 -1.70 4.11
N LEU A 50 -2.15 -1.66 3.42
CA LEU A 50 -0.84 -1.33 4.00
C LEU A 50 -0.78 0.13 4.46
N SER A 51 -1.47 1.05 3.76
CA SER A 51 -1.51 2.46 4.12
C SER A 51 -2.39 2.70 5.35
N GLU A 52 -3.52 1.97 5.48
CA GLU A 52 -4.34 1.95 6.70
C GLU A 52 -3.61 1.30 7.88
N THR A 53 -2.78 0.30 7.60
CA THR A 53 -1.84 -0.31 8.57
C THR A 53 -0.45 0.33 8.54
N THR A 54 -0.35 1.59 8.10
CA THR A 54 0.69 2.48 8.64
C THR A 54 0.30 2.72 10.10
N GLU A 55 0.45 1.68 10.93
CA GLU A 55 0.99 1.82 12.27
C GLU A 55 1.98 2.96 12.14
N LEU A 56 1.61 4.12 12.71
CA LEU A 56 2.53 5.23 12.86
C LEU A 56 3.81 4.58 13.30
N LYS A 57 4.81 4.51 12.41
CA LYS A 57 6.11 3.99 12.74
C LYS A 57 6.60 4.95 13.80
N LEU A 58 6.34 4.60 15.06
CA LEU A 58 6.73 5.30 16.28
C LEU A 58 8.25 5.27 16.44
N GLU A 59 8.98 5.08 15.35
CA GLU A 59 10.37 4.70 15.32
C GLU A 59 11.23 5.86 15.80
N GLU A 60 10.76 7.12 15.76
CA GLU A 60 11.49 8.26 16.33
C GLU A 60 10.57 9.37 16.86
N LEU A 61 9.65 9.06 17.79
CA LEU A 61 9.06 10.14 18.59
C LEU A 61 10.14 10.71 19.54
N PRO A 62 10.43 12.03 19.48
CA PRO A 62 11.39 12.62 20.40
C PRO A 62 10.88 12.49 21.83
N LYS A 63 11.79 12.23 22.76
CA LYS A 63 11.47 12.20 24.19
C LYS A 63 10.92 13.57 24.60
N PRO A 64 10.02 13.63 25.59
CA PRO A 64 9.54 14.90 26.14
C PRO A 64 10.66 15.91 26.46
N LYS A 65 11.82 15.41 26.87
CA LYS A 65 12.98 16.27 27.12
C LYS A 65 13.51 16.95 25.84
N GLU A 66 13.58 16.22 24.74
CA GLU A 66 14.04 16.73 23.44
C GLU A 66 13.05 17.76 22.88
N ILE A 67 11.73 17.54 23.07
CA ILE A 67 10.69 18.51 22.72
C ILE A 67 10.83 19.78 23.57
N TYR A 68 11.06 19.64 24.88
CA TYR A 68 11.25 20.78 25.78
C TYR A 68 12.50 21.59 25.41
N ASP A 69 13.60 20.92 25.09
CA ASP A 69 14.85 21.54 24.69
C ASP A 69 14.69 22.29 23.37
N PHE A 70 14.03 21.69 22.37
CA PHE A 70 13.67 22.37 21.12
C PHE A 70 12.81 23.61 21.37
N LEU A 71 11.82 23.53 22.27
CA LEU A 71 11.00 24.68 22.62
C LEU A 71 11.80 25.79 23.33
N ASN A 72 12.89 25.49 24.03
CA ASN A 72 13.74 26.50 24.67
C ASN A 72 14.48 27.37 23.65
N ASP A 73 14.78 26.85 22.46
CA ASP A 73 15.47 27.59 21.40
C ASP A 73 14.59 28.72 20.81
N TYR A 74 13.26 28.59 20.90
CA TYR A 74 12.30 29.52 20.30
C TYR A 74 11.38 30.23 21.30
N VAL A 75 11.13 29.64 22.48
CA VAL A 75 10.15 30.13 23.47
C VAL A 75 10.86 30.47 24.79
N ILE A 76 11.08 31.77 25.00
CA ILE A 76 11.72 32.31 26.20
C ILE A 76 10.71 32.37 27.37
N GLY A 77 11.07 31.80 28.51
CA GLY A 77 10.18 31.66 29.66
C GLY A 77 9.10 30.58 29.44
N GLN A 78 7.90 30.77 30.00
CA GLN A 78 6.75 29.84 29.83
C GLN A 78 7.07 28.37 30.18
N ASP A 79 7.85 28.15 31.23
CA ASP A 79 8.39 26.83 31.58
C ASP A 79 7.29 25.79 31.83
N ASN A 80 6.19 26.21 32.47
CA ASN A 80 5.06 25.33 32.73
C ASN A 80 4.37 24.88 31.42
N ALA A 81 4.18 25.80 30.46
CA ALA A 81 3.54 25.48 29.19
C ALA A 81 4.42 24.54 28.34
N LYS A 82 5.73 24.82 28.25
CA LYS A 82 6.68 23.95 27.54
C LYS A 82 6.70 22.54 28.12
N LYS A 83 6.67 22.41 29.44
CA LYS A 83 6.63 21.11 30.13
C LYS A 83 5.35 20.33 29.81
N ILE A 84 4.20 20.99 29.81
CA ILE A 84 2.91 20.37 29.50
C ILE A 84 2.87 19.90 28.04
N LEU A 85 3.28 20.76 27.09
CA LEU A 85 3.28 20.42 25.67
C LEU A 85 4.20 19.25 25.34
N SER A 86 5.32 19.15 26.05
CA SER A 86 6.31 18.09 25.83
C SER A 86 5.81 16.69 26.23
N VAL A 87 4.79 16.58 27.09
CA VAL A 87 4.25 15.29 27.59
C VAL A 87 2.84 14.99 27.09
N ALA A 88 2.25 15.88 26.29
CA ALA A 88 0.88 15.77 25.80
C ALA A 88 0.75 14.92 24.51
N VAL A 89 1.83 14.25 24.11
CA VAL A 89 1.97 13.46 22.88
C VAL A 89 1.50 12.03 23.07
#